data_AF-A0A7W5VKS6-F1
#
_entry.id   AF-A0A7W5VKS6-F1
#
_cell.length_a   1.000
_cell.length_b   1.000
_cell.length_c   1.000
_cell.angle_alpha   90.00
_cell.angle_beta   90.00
_cell.angle_gamma   90.00
#
_symmetry.space_group_name_H-M   'P 1'
#
loop_
_entity.id
_entity.type
_entity.pdbx_description
1 polymer ?
#
loop_
_entity_poly.entity_id
_entity_poly.type
_entity_poly.pdbx_seq_one_letter_code
_entity_poly.pdbx_strand_id
1 'polypeptide(L)'
;MRRILIAGLSILFLGTQAIAATAMTGKELQALLSDGKVIVLGGPKEGYSGELSVLKDGTAHGSVKLDSGDVITIDGVWHISGNKFCRTWKGGRDAGKEVCETWNKTGPKSVTVLNGKENIGKNSWK
;
A
#
# COMPACT_ATOMS: atom_id res chain seq x y z
N MET A 1 20.66 47.17 -44.71
CA MET A 1 21.31 45.92 -44.24
C MET A 1 21.71 46.10 -42.77
N ARG A 2 21.04 45.43 -41.84
CA ARG A 2 21.53 45.27 -40.46
C ARG A 2 20.92 43.97 -39.89
N ARG A 3 21.76 42.96 -39.76
CA ARG A 3 21.45 41.65 -39.17
C ARG A 3 21.57 41.78 -37.65
N ILE A 4 20.57 41.33 -36.89
CA ILE A 4 20.77 41.00 -35.47
C ILE A 4 20.15 39.63 -35.23
N LEU A 5 21.02 38.73 -34.79
CA LEU A 5 20.82 37.30 -34.58
C LEU A 5 19.83 37.05 -33.44
N ILE A 6 18.80 36.25 -33.70
CA ILE A 6 17.93 35.70 -32.65
C ILE A 6 18.60 34.40 -32.17
N ALA A 7 19.21 34.44 -30.98
CA ALA A 7 19.67 33.26 -30.29
C ALA A 7 18.44 32.56 -29.66
N GLY A 8 18.01 31.46 -30.26
CA GLY A 8 16.95 30.60 -29.71
C GLY A 8 17.46 29.85 -28.48
N LEU A 9 16.94 30.19 -27.30
CA LEU A 9 17.22 29.50 -26.06
C LEU A 9 16.34 28.23 -25.98
N SER A 10 16.88 27.10 -26.44
CA SER A 10 16.22 25.80 -26.32
C SER A 10 16.25 25.33 -24.87
N ILE A 11 15.16 25.60 -24.12
CA ILE A 11 14.96 25.06 -22.78
C ILE A 11 14.63 23.57 -22.94
N LEU A 12 15.65 22.71 -22.74
CA LEU A 12 15.47 21.28 -22.61
C LEU A 12 14.75 20.98 -21.29
N PHE A 13 13.42 20.82 -21.35
CA PHE A 13 12.63 20.23 -20.28
C PHE A 13 13.05 18.76 -20.14
N LEU A 14 14.00 18.50 -19.24
CA LEU A 14 14.23 17.17 -18.68
C LEU A 14 13.05 16.85 -17.76
N GLY A 15 11.95 16.41 -18.37
CA GLY A 15 10.83 15.83 -17.63
C GLY A 15 11.29 14.55 -16.96
N THR A 16 11.60 14.61 -15.67
CA THR A 16 11.61 13.42 -14.82
C THR A 16 10.23 12.79 -14.92
N GLN A 17 10.12 11.69 -15.67
CA GLN A 17 8.93 10.86 -15.66
C GLN A 17 8.77 10.34 -14.23
N ALA A 18 7.85 10.93 -13.48
CA ALA A 18 7.41 10.35 -12.22
C ALA A 18 6.88 8.96 -12.55
N ILE A 19 7.59 7.91 -12.10
CA ILE A 19 7.12 6.54 -12.21
C ILE A 19 5.82 6.48 -11.41
N ALA A 20 4.68 6.46 -12.11
CA ALA A 20 3.39 6.33 -11.48
C ALA A 20 3.37 5.03 -10.67
N ALA A 21 3.07 5.12 -9.39
CA ALA A 21 2.97 3.95 -8.52
C ALA A 21 1.95 2.98 -9.11
N THR A 22 2.42 1.79 -9.49
CA THR A 22 1.60 0.81 -10.21
C THR A 22 0.80 -0.02 -9.21
N ALA A 23 -0.52 -0.04 -9.34
CA ALA A 23 -1.39 -0.89 -8.53
C ALA A 23 -1.10 -2.38 -8.78
N MET A 24 -1.11 -3.18 -7.72
CA MET A 24 -1.11 -4.64 -7.83
C MET A 24 -2.41 -5.11 -8.48
N THR A 25 -2.29 -6.07 -9.40
CA THR A 25 -3.45 -6.76 -9.96
C THR A 25 -3.98 -7.83 -9.00
N GLY A 26 -5.21 -8.29 -9.22
CA GLY A 26 -5.79 -9.40 -8.46
C GLY A 26 -4.94 -10.67 -8.52
N LYS A 27 -4.35 -10.96 -9.68
CA LYS A 27 -3.43 -12.11 -9.85
C LYS A 27 -2.16 -11.97 -9.03
N GLU A 28 -1.61 -10.75 -8.95
CA GLU A 28 -0.42 -10.49 -8.14
C GLU A 28 -0.75 -10.57 -6.64
N LEU A 29 -1.91 -10.06 -6.22
CA LEU A 29 -2.38 -10.21 -4.84
C LEU A 29 -2.61 -11.69 -4.49
N GLN A 30 -3.23 -12.46 -5.39
CA GLN A 30 -3.46 -13.89 -5.20
C GLN A 30 -2.14 -14.63 -5.08
N ALA A 31 -1.22 -14.42 -6.02
CA ALA A 31 0.11 -15.03 -6.00
C ALA A 31 0.91 -14.65 -4.73
N LEU A 32 0.68 -13.45 -4.19
CA LEU A 32 1.32 -13.01 -2.97
C LEU A 32 0.73 -13.70 -1.72
N LEU A 33 -0.59 -13.89 -1.65
CA LEU A 33 -1.29 -14.18 -0.39
C LEU A 33 -1.92 -15.59 -0.31
N SER A 34 -2.05 -16.33 -1.42
CA SER A 34 -2.77 -17.60 -1.48
C SER A 34 -2.18 -18.71 -0.58
N ASP A 35 -0.86 -18.70 -0.38
CA ASP A 35 -0.18 -19.66 0.50
C ASP A 35 -0.06 -19.17 1.95
N GLY A 36 -0.70 -18.05 2.25
CA GLY A 36 -0.51 -17.29 3.47
C GLY A 36 0.77 -16.45 3.46
N LYS A 37 0.76 -15.35 4.20
CA LYS A 37 1.88 -14.43 4.28
C LYS A 37 1.87 -13.62 5.57
N VAL A 38 3.04 -13.42 6.16
CA VAL A 38 3.24 -12.37 7.17
C VAL A 38 3.65 -11.09 6.44
N ILE A 39 2.87 -10.04 6.64
CA ILE A 39 3.20 -8.70 6.16
C ILE A 39 3.52 -7.79 7.34
N VAL A 40 4.49 -6.91 7.16
CA VAL A 40 4.81 -5.82 8.07
C VAL A 40 3.90 -4.66 7.77
N LEU A 41 3.26 -4.12 8.79
CA LEU A 41 2.38 -2.95 8.73
C LEU A 41 3.12 -1.71 9.22
N GLY A 42 2.99 -0.60 8.49
CA GLY A 42 3.61 0.68 8.85
C GLY A 42 5.14 0.67 8.69
N GLY A 43 5.84 1.31 9.64
CA GLY A 43 7.29 1.45 9.63
C GLY A 43 7.74 2.87 10.03
N PRO A 44 9.05 3.17 9.90
CA PRO A 44 9.58 4.47 10.27
C PRO A 44 8.79 5.61 9.63
N LYS A 45 8.34 6.57 10.44
CA LYS A 45 7.56 7.77 10.06
C LYS A 45 6.07 7.54 9.74
N GLU A 46 5.54 6.32 9.93
CA GLU A 46 4.11 6.04 9.75
C GLU A 46 3.27 6.23 11.03
N GLY A 47 3.93 6.47 12.18
CA GLY A 47 3.24 6.63 13.48
C GLY A 47 2.87 5.30 14.15
N TYR A 48 3.14 4.17 13.49
CA TYR A 48 2.93 2.82 14.01
C TYR A 48 3.79 1.79 13.28
N SER A 49 3.97 0.63 13.90
CA SER A 49 4.59 -0.55 13.30
C SER A 49 3.98 -1.84 13.81
N GLY A 50 3.92 -2.87 12.98
CA GLY A 50 3.33 -4.14 13.38
C GLY A 50 3.47 -5.22 12.34
N GLU A 51 2.81 -6.34 12.60
CA GLU A 51 2.75 -7.48 11.69
C GLU A 51 1.33 -8.00 11.58
N LEU A 52 0.99 -8.51 10.39
CA LEU A 52 -0.26 -9.18 10.09
C LEU A 52 0.03 -10.50 9.38
N SER A 53 -0.40 -11.59 9.99
CA SER A 53 -0.45 -12.91 9.37
C SER A 53 -1.74 -13.01 8.57
N VAL A 54 -1.64 -12.98 7.26
CA VAL A 54 -2.72 -13.20 6.29
C VAL A 54 -2.73 -14.69 5.97
N LEU A 55 -3.73 -15.44 6.43
CA LEU A 55 -3.76 -16.90 6.33
C LEU A 55 -4.54 -17.36 5.10
N LYS A 56 -4.15 -18.51 4.52
CA LYS A 56 -4.74 -19.07 3.30
C LYS A 56 -6.23 -19.40 3.40
N ASP A 57 -6.75 -19.54 4.60
CA ASP A 57 -8.16 -19.84 4.88
C ASP A 57 -9.06 -18.60 4.85
N GLY A 58 -8.50 -17.42 4.51
CA GLY A 58 -9.23 -16.16 4.49
C GLY A 58 -9.31 -15.48 5.85
N THR A 59 -8.58 -15.95 6.87
CA THR A 59 -8.46 -15.25 8.16
C THR A 59 -7.17 -14.43 8.24
N ALA A 60 -7.16 -13.42 9.10
CA ALA A 60 -5.95 -12.67 9.39
C ALA A 60 -5.85 -12.28 10.87
N HIS A 61 -4.63 -12.34 11.41
CA HIS A 61 -4.32 -12.08 12.81
C HIS A 61 -3.02 -11.32 12.94
N GLY A 62 -2.95 -10.35 13.86
CA GLY A 62 -1.76 -9.54 14.04
C GLY A 62 -1.93 -8.46 15.07
N SER A 63 -1.00 -7.51 15.05
CA SER A 63 -1.09 -6.33 15.90
C SER A 63 -0.25 -5.19 15.34
N VAL A 64 -0.64 -3.97 15.67
CA VAL A 64 0.17 -2.77 15.47
C VAL A 64 0.45 -2.11 16.81
N LYS A 65 1.68 -1.65 17.00
CA LYS A 65 2.08 -0.76 18.09
C LYS A 65 2.16 0.66 17.57
N LEU A 66 1.44 1.58 18.19
CA LEU A 66 1.51 3.00 17.92
C LEU A 66 2.77 3.59 18.55
N ASP A 67 3.22 4.74 18.04
CA ASP A 67 4.31 5.51 18.65
C ASP A 67 3.97 5.98 20.08
N SER A 68 2.69 6.08 20.43
CA SER A 68 2.23 6.31 21.82
C SER A 68 2.56 5.16 22.78
N GLY A 69 2.87 3.98 22.25
CA GLY A 69 3.09 2.75 22.99
C GLY A 69 1.88 1.81 23.00
N ASP A 70 0.70 2.29 22.61
CA ASP A 70 -0.52 1.48 22.57
C ASP A 70 -0.41 0.34 21.57
N VAL A 71 -0.93 -0.83 21.94
CA VAL A 71 -0.98 -2.01 21.06
C VAL A 71 -2.43 -2.27 20.67
N ILE A 72 -2.67 -2.32 19.37
CA ILE A 72 -3.97 -2.64 18.79
C ILE A 72 -3.86 -4.01 18.14
N THR A 73 -4.68 -4.96 18.61
CA THR A 73 -4.80 -6.27 17.97
C THR A 73 -5.64 -6.18 16.71
N ILE A 74 -5.26 -6.98 15.71
CA ILE A 74 -5.97 -7.09 14.44
C ILE A 74 -6.42 -8.55 14.32
N ASP A 75 -7.72 -8.74 14.17
CA ASP A 75 -8.33 -10.04 13.95
C ASP A 75 -9.46 -9.86 12.95
N GLY A 76 -9.57 -10.77 11.98
CA GLY A 76 -10.73 -10.78 11.09
C GLY A 76 -10.54 -11.64 9.86
N VAL A 77 -11.24 -11.27 8.80
CA VAL A 77 -11.28 -12.01 7.54
C VAL A 77 -10.87 -11.15 6.36
N TRP A 78 -10.36 -11.79 5.32
CA TRP A 78 -9.93 -11.14 4.09
C TRP A 78 -10.29 -11.98 2.87
N HIS A 79 -10.37 -11.33 1.71
CA HIS A 79 -10.47 -11.95 0.39
C HIS A 79 -9.94 -11.00 -0.68
N ILE A 80 -9.86 -11.47 -1.92
CA ILE A 80 -9.49 -10.65 -3.09
C ILE A 80 -10.72 -10.49 -3.97
N SER A 81 -11.11 -9.24 -4.23
CA SER A 81 -12.20 -8.89 -5.14
C SER A 81 -11.67 -8.02 -6.27
N GLY A 82 -11.61 -8.59 -7.48
CA GLY A 82 -10.95 -7.95 -8.62
C GLY A 82 -9.48 -7.65 -8.34
N ASN A 83 -9.08 -6.38 -8.41
CA ASN A 83 -7.72 -5.93 -8.12
C ASN A 83 -7.55 -5.38 -6.69
N LYS A 84 -8.44 -5.75 -5.76
CA LYS A 84 -8.45 -5.20 -4.40
C LYS A 84 -8.28 -6.29 -3.35
N PHE A 85 -7.56 -5.95 -2.28
CA PHE A 85 -7.55 -6.70 -1.03
C PHE A 85 -8.71 -6.21 -0.17
N CYS A 86 -9.70 -7.04 0.06
CA CYS A 86 -10.86 -6.71 0.86
C CYS A 86 -10.76 -7.38 2.23
N ARG A 87 -11.05 -6.63 3.28
CA ARG A 87 -10.91 -7.09 4.67
C ARG A 87 -12.06 -6.63 5.54
N THR A 88 -12.40 -7.43 6.54
CA THR A 88 -13.33 -7.06 7.61
C THR A 88 -12.71 -7.41 8.95
N TRP A 89 -12.31 -6.38 9.69
CA TRP A 89 -11.68 -6.53 11.01
C TRP A 89 -12.72 -6.51 12.12
N LYS A 90 -12.45 -7.25 13.20
CA LYS A 90 -13.29 -7.30 14.40
C LYS A 90 -13.12 -6.07 15.30
N GLY A 91 -11.97 -5.38 15.20
CA GLY A 91 -11.61 -4.23 16.03
C GLY A 91 -10.99 -3.09 15.23
N GLY A 92 -10.75 -1.98 15.91
CA GLY A 92 -10.21 -0.74 15.32
C GLY A 92 -11.27 0.17 14.70
N ARG A 93 -10.82 1.21 14.00
CA ARG A 93 -11.66 2.29 13.45
C ARG A 93 -12.76 1.79 12.49
N ASP A 94 -12.46 0.74 11.72
CA ASP A 94 -13.34 0.18 10.69
C ASP A 94 -13.96 -1.17 11.10
N ALA A 95 -14.07 -1.43 12.40
CA ALA A 95 -14.59 -2.70 12.90
C ALA A 95 -15.97 -3.04 12.30
N GLY A 96 -16.12 -4.28 11.84
CA GLY A 96 -17.35 -4.81 11.24
C GLY A 96 -17.65 -4.31 9.83
N LYS A 97 -16.81 -3.44 9.24
CA LYS A 97 -16.98 -2.93 7.88
C LYS A 97 -16.01 -3.62 6.93
N GLU A 98 -16.51 -3.93 5.74
CA GLU A 98 -15.65 -4.36 4.65
C GLU A 98 -14.91 -3.15 4.06
N VAL A 99 -13.58 -3.22 4.04
CA VAL A 99 -12.70 -2.22 3.44
C VAL A 99 -11.95 -2.89 2.30
N CYS A 100 -12.11 -2.38 1.08
CA CYS A 100 -11.43 -2.88 -0.11
C CYS A 100 -10.33 -1.93 -0.57
N GLU A 101 -9.10 -2.40 -0.46
CA GLU A 101 -7.88 -1.63 -0.58
C GLU A 101 -7.20 -1.85 -1.93
N THR A 102 -6.62 -0.78 -2.49
CA THR A 102 -5.69 -0.85 -3.62
C THR A 102 -4.27 -0.83 -3.09
N TRP A 103 -3.45 -1.81 -3.46
CA TRP A 103 -2.05 -1.89 -3.05
C TRP A 103 -1.15 -1.37 -4.17
N ASN A 104 -0.61 -0.17 -4.01
CA ASN A 104 0.26 0.47 -5.00
C ASN A 104 1.72 0.15 -4.71
N LYS A 105 2.42 -0.46 -5.66
CA LYS A 105 3.83 -0.85 -5.53
C LYS A 105 4.71 0.36 -5.28
N THR A 106 5.50 0.30 -4.21
CA THR A 106 6.54 1.28 -3.86
C THR A 106 7.95 0.68 -3.95
N GLY A 107 8.04 -0.64 -4.08
CA GLY A 107 9.28 -1.39 -4.26
C GLY A 107 8.99 -2.87 -4.51
N PRO A 108 10.03 -3.73 -4.63
CA PRO A 108 9.85 -5.16 -4.93
C PRO A 108 9.03 -5.92 -3.87
N LYS A 109 9.03 -5.45 -2.62
CA LYS A 109 8.35 -6.08 -1.48
C LYS A 109 7.63 -5.08 -0.59
N SER A 110 7.16 -3.98 -1.18
CA SER A 110 6.47 -2.93 -0.44
C SER A 110 5.40 -2.26 -1.28
N VAL A 111 4.33 -1.85 -0.60
CA VAL A 111 3.20 -1.14 -1.19
C VAL A 111 2.74 -0.01 -0.27
N THR A 112 2.16 1.02 -0.87
CA THR A 112 1.24 1.93 -0.19
C THR A 112 -0.17 1.38 -0.33
N VAL A 113 -0.94 1.42 0.74
CA VAL A 113 -2.31 0.89 0.81
C VAL A 113 -3.29 2.05 0.70
N LEU A 114 -4.20 1.99 -0.26
CA LEU A 114 -5.20 3.02 -0.49
C LEU A 114 -6.63 2.51 -0.27
N ASN A 115 -7.48 3.32 0.35
CA ASN A 115 -8.93 3.17 0.27
C ASN A 115 -9.49 4.30 -0.61
N GLY A 116 -9.88 3.98 -1.84
CA GLY A 116 -10.18 4.99 -2.86
C GLY A 116 -8.94 5.82 -3.19
N LYS A 117 -8.93 7.11 -2.81
CA LYS A 117 -7.79 8.02 -2.98
C LYS A 117 -7.01 8.27 -1.69
N GLU A 118 -7.51 7.79 -0.56
CA GLU A 118 -6.89 8.00 0.75
C GLU A 118 -5.77 6.99 0.98
N ASN A 119 -4.60 7.47 1.39
CA ASN A 119 -3.53 6.59 1.88
C ASN A 119 -3.84 6.20 3.33
N ILE A 120 -4.00 4.90 3.56
CA ILE A 120 -4.34 4.34 4.86
C ILE A 120 -3.19 3.53 5.48
N GLY A 121 -2.05 3.41 4.79
CA GLY A 121 -0.86 2.79 5.38
C GLY A 121 0.15 2.27 4.36
N LYS A 122 1.14 1.56 4.88
CA LYS A 122 2.17 0.86 4.12
C LYS A 122 2.26 -0.57 4.57
N ASN A 123 2.39 -1.46 3.58
CA ASN A 123 2.66 -2.87 3.83
C ASN A 123 3.98 -3.25 3.19
N SER A 124 4.74 -4.13 3.85
CA SER A 124 5.95 -4.73 3.27
C SER A 124 6.10 -6.19 3.69
N TRP A 125 6.99 -6.93 3.05
CA TRP A 125 7.23 -8.34 3.38
C TRP A 125 8.67 -8.78 3.06
N LYS A 126 9.05 -9.95 3.59
CA LYS A 126 10.29 -10.63 3.25
C LYS A 126 10.10 -11.64 2.13
#